data_AF-A0A431LHQ6-F1
#
_entry.id   AF-A0A431LHQ6-F1
#
_cell.length_a   1.000
_cell.length_b   1.000
_cell.length_c   1.000
_cell.angle_alpha   90.00
_cell.angle_beta   90.00
_cell.angle_gamma   90.00
#
_symmetry.space_group_name_H-M   'P 1'
#
loop_
_entity.id
_entity.type
_entity.pdbx_description
1 polymer ?
#
loop_
_entity_poly.entity_id
_entity_poly.type
_entity_poly.pdbx_seq_one_letter_code
_entity_poly.pdbx_strand_id
1 'polypeptide(L)'
;MSAGSNDSELMVNRDLGRLAPAFRAAVQAAIDECNDSHNQLNAMVYEGYRSQALAAMYYQRGRTVKPPYQPVTNAPTNLHSWHGFGLAVDVVHAQKFWSPPEGDAWFHKVGAIFKKHGCTWGGDWKMADLPHFQWGRCPPSPSDAARELITSQGMQAVWQRLEAITPGTSNIPLTTRTLGTIDGEGFRCTIYEDSDGRVHFTADADIDADGANGQERGPAAYRVDDSGTEALANGGMRIEPDGRVVCAQPWAREVVLLGPDNEPRVFPGGIIASTTWYRHPGKAIDDPAAYVDAETVPYVVVPPLIVQRTAGIVRGCKARVTWRGRSVDCVVADRGPANKVGEISIAAARCVGLPSSPRTGGTAEVEVEYELWPGVPARGFTLQKA
;
A
#
# COMPACT_ATOMS: atom_id res chain seq x y z
N MET A 1 -5.31 -23.92 6.32
CA MET A 1 -6.70 -23.86 5.79
C MET A 1 -7.24 -22.47 6.10
N SER A 2 -7.10 -21.53 5.16
CA SER A 2 -7.75 -20.22 5.24
C SER A 2 -9.26 -20.44 5.13
N ALA A 3 -10.01 -19.90 6.06
CA ALA A 3 -11.46 -19.88 5.96
C ALA A 3 -11.82 -18.88 4.85
N GLY A 4 -12.24 -19.40 3.69
CA GLY A 4 -13.06 -18.84 2.59
C GLY A 4 -13.41 -17.35 2.48
N SER A 5 -12.63 -16.42 3.02
CA SER A 5 -12.83 -14.98 2.92
C SER A 5 -11.97 -14.41 1.80
N ASN A 6 -12.58 -13.60 0.94
CA ASN A 6 -11.89 -12.78 -0.07
C ASN A 6 -11.37 -11.46 0.52
N ASP A 7 -11.46 -11.27 1.84
CA ASP A 7 -10.89 -10.12 2.53
C ASP A 7 -9.38 -10.31 2.72
N SER A 8 -8.56 -9.50 2.03
CA SER A 8 -7.11 -9.55 2.10
C SER A 8 -6.56 -9.39 3.52
N GLU A 9 -7.30 -8.74 4.43
CA GLU A 9 -6.87 -8.59 5.83
C GLU A 9 -6.95 -9.89 6.63
N LEU A 10 -7.78 -10.84 6.19
CA LEU A 10 -7.93 -12.18 6.78
C LEU A 10 -7.08 -13.23 6.06
N MET A 11 -6.35 -12.83 5.03
CA MET A 11 -5.43 -13.69 4.29
C MET A 11 -4.01 -13.60 4.84
N VAL A 12 -3.31 -14.72 4.73
CA VAL A 12 -1.91 -14.82 5.12
C VAL A 12 -1.06 -13.95 4.19
N ASN A 13 -0.26 -13.05 4.75
CA ASN A 13 0.63 -12.18 3.98
C ASN A 13 1.99 -12.86 3.74
N ARG A 14 2.42 -12.94 2.48
CA ARG A 14 3.72 -13.50 2.07
C ARG A 14 4.65 -12.46 1.45
N ASP A 15 4.24 -11.18 1.47
CA ASP A 15 5.02 -10.09 0.90
C ASP A 15 6.20 -9.79 1.83
N LEU A 16 7.39 -10.25 1.43
CA LEU A 16 8.63 -9.98 2.15
C LEU A 16 8.93 -8.47 2.23
N GLY A 17 8.33 -7.64 1.37
CA GLY A 17 8.39 -6.18 1.44
C GLY A 17 7.83 -5.59 2.74
N ARG A 18 7.04 -6.36 3.50
CA ARG A 18 6.50 -5.99 4.82
C ARG A 18 7.43 -6.36 6.00
N LEU A 19 8.58 -6.98 5.73
CA LEU A 19 9.57 -7.33 6.74
C LEU A 19 10.64 -6.24 6.88
N ALA A 20 11.26 -6.16 8.07
CA ALA A 20 12.39 -5.28 8.30
C ALA A 20 13.54 -5.57 7.32
N PRO A 21 14.22 -4.58 6.71
CA PRO A 21 15.17 -4.78 5.63
C PRO A 21 16.27 -5.83 5.86
N ALA A 22 16.94 -5.86 7.02
CA ALA A 22 17.96 -6.88 7.29
C ALA A 22 17.34 -8.25 7.52
N PHE A 23 16.20 -8.30 8.22
CA PHE A 23 15.48 -9.54 8.43
C PHE A 23 14.98 -10.12 7.10
N ARG A 24 14.44 -9.29 6.21
CA ARG A 24 14.07 -9.66 4.84
C ARG A 24 15.25 -10.27 4.08
N ALA A 25 16.42 -9.61 4.12
CA ALA A 25 17.61 -10.10 3.44
C ALA A 25 18.05 -11.45 4.01
N ALA A 26 18.03 -11.62 5.34
CA ALA A 26 18.32 -12.89 6.00
C ALA A 26 17.33 -14.00 5.63
N VAL A 27 16.03 -13.71 5.63
CA VAL A 27 14.97 -14.66 5.23
C VAL A 27 15.17 -15.08 3.77
N GLN A 28 15.42 -14.14 2.86
CA GLN A 28 15.64 -14.46 1.45
C GLN A 28 16.87 -15.37 1.27
N ALA A 29 18.00 -15.00 1.87
CA ALA A 29 19.22 -15.80 1.80
C ALA A 29 19.05 -17.20 2.42
N ALA A 30 18.30 -17.32 3.51
CA ALA A 30 18.00 -18.60 4.14
C ALA A 30 17.10 -19.48 3.28
N ILE A 31 16.06 -18.91 2.65
CA ILE A 31 15.18 -19.64 1.73
C ILE A 31 15.95 -20.08 0.48
N ASP A 32 16.81 -19.22 -0.07
CA ASP A 32 17.64 -19.55 -1.22
C ASP A 32 18.59 -20.72 -0.88
N GLU A 33 19.25 -20.69 0.29
CA GLU A 33 20.11 -21.79 0.75
C GLU A 33 19.31 -23.07 1.03
N CYS A 34 18.12 -22.99 1.63
CA CYS A 34 17.24 -24.14 1.83
C CYS A 34 16.90 -24.84 0.50
N ASN A 35 16.78 -24.07 -0.58
CA ASN A 35 16.27 -24.55 -1.87
C ASN A 35 17.36 -24.75 -2.93
N ASP A 36 18.62 -24.55 -2.58
CA ASP A 36 19.73 -24.77 -3.49
C ASP A 36 19.87 -26.25 -3.88
N SER A 37 20.75 -26.51 -4.85
CA SER A 37 21.00 -27.86 -5.36
C SER A 37 21.53 -28.86 -4.32
N HIS A 38 22.05 -28.38 -3.19
CA HIS A 38 22.61 -29.20 -2.12
C HIS A 38 21.55 -29.60 -1.10
N ASN A 39 20.77 -28.64 -0.61
CA ASN A 39 19.80 -28.83 0.48
C ASN A 39 18.44 -29.37 -0.01
N GLN A 40 17.94 -28.87 -1.15
CA GLN A 40 16.70 -29.32 -1.80
C GLN A 40 15.49 -29.44 -0.85
N LEU A 41 15.39 -28.57 0.16
CA LEU A 41 14.35 -28.67 1.21
C LEU A 41 12.99 -28.18 0.73
N ASN A 42 12.94 -27.42 -0.36
CA ASN A 42 11.70 -26.86 -0.93
C ASN A 42 10.87 -26.08 0.11
N ALA A 43 11.55 -25.21 0.85
CA ALA A 43 10.99 -24.34 1.87
C ALA A 43 10.32 -23.11 1.24
N MET A 44 9.22 -22.66 1.84
CA MET A 44 8.46 -21.47 1.45
C MET A 44 8.06 -20.70 2.70
N VAL A 45 8.13 -19.36 2.63
CA VAL A 45 7.50 -18.48 3.62
C VAL A 45 5.98 -18.58 3.47
N TYR A 46 5.33 -19.18 4.48
CA TYR A 46 3.88 -19.28 4.54
C TYR A 46 3.23 -17.98 4.99
N GLU A 47 3.77 -17.38 6.06
CA GLU A 47 3.31 -16.13 6.69
C GLU A 47 4.50 -15.23 7.07
N GLY A 48 4.44 -13.95 6.73
CA GLY A 48 5.35 -12.91 7.18
C GLY A 48 4.63 -11.94 8.12
N TYR A 49 4.26 -10.77 7.60
CA TYR A 49 3.52 -9.78 8.39
C TYR A 49 2.10 -10.26 8.76
N ARG A 50 1.68 -10.06 10.00
CA ARG A 50 0.32 -10.40 10.47
C ARG A 50 -0.47 -9.14 10.79
N SER A 51 -1.56 -8.92 10.06
CA SER A 51 -2.49 -7.81 10.28
C SER A 51 -3.20 -7.93 11.64
N GLN A 52 -3.77 -6.82 12.11
CA GLN A 52 -4.60 -6.82 13.32
C GLN A 52 -5.84 -7.73 13.17
N ALA A 53 -6.52 -7.66 12.02
CA ALA A 53 -7.70 -8.47 11.73
C ALA A 53 -7.38 -9.98 11.70
N LEU A 54 -6.28 -10.37 11.04
CA LEU A 54 -5.85 -11.77 11.01
C LEU A 54 -5.47 -12.27 12.40
N ALA A 55 -4.76 -11.45 13.19
CA ALA A 55 -4.41 -11.80 14.56
C ALA A 55 -5.65 -11.99 15.44
N ALA A 56 -6.65 -11.11 15.33
CA ALA A 56 -7.91 -11.25 16.04
C ALA A 56 -8.64 -12.55 15.67
N MET A 57 -8.71 -12.88 14.37
CA MET A 57 -9.30 -14.14 13.91
C MET A 57 -8.52 -15.36 14.41
N TYR A 58 -7.18 -15.35 14.37
CA TYR A 58 -6.37 -16.42 14.92
C TYR A 58 -6.60 -16.60 16.42
N TYR A 59 -6.69 -15.52 17.18
CA TYR A 59 -6.94 -15.60 18.62
C TYR A 59 -8.31 -16.22 18.94
N GLN A 60 -9.33 -15.94 18.13
CA GLN A 60 -10.66 -16.55 18.27
C GLN A 60 -10.69 -18.05 17.94
N ARG A 61 -9.85 -18.51 17.00
CA ARG A 61 -9.81 -19.92 16.57
C ARG A 61 -9.31 -20.84 17.69
N GLY A 62 -10.04 -21.93 17.94
CA GLY A 62 -9.78 -22.80 19.08
C GLY A 62 -10.37 -22.34 20.41
N ARG A 63 -10.92 -21.12 20.44
CA ARG A 63 -11.61 -20.54 21.59
C ARG A 63 -13.11 -20.41 21.28
N THR A 64 -13.49 -19.32 20.61
CA THR A 64 -14.87 -19.00 20.21
C THR A 64 -15.20 -19.50 18.80
N VAL A 65 -14.21 -19.60 17.91
CA VAL A 65 -14.37 -20.14 16.55
C VAL A 65 -13.79 -21.56 16.50
N LYS A 66 -14.64 -22.56 16.22
CA LYS A 66 -14.28 -23.98 16.14
C LYS A 66 -14.75 -24.56 14.80
N PRO A 67 -14.01 -25.46 14.14
CA PRO A 67 -12.68 -25.98 14.50
C PRO A 67 -11.52 -24.99 14.21
N PRO A 68 -10.31 -25.18 14.80
CA PRO A 68 -9.91 -26.29 15.68
C PRO A 68 -10.51 -26.18 17.08
N TYR A 69 -10.32 -27.21 17.90
CA TYR A 69 -10.79 -27.25 19.30
C TYR A 69 -9.73 -26.80 20.31
N GLN A 70 -8.51 -26.54 19.83
CA GLN A 70 -7.41 -26.00 20.62
C GLN A 70 -6.99 -24.64 20.02
N PRO A 71 -6.60 -23.67 20.85
CA PRO A 71 -6.08 -22.38 20.38
C PRO A 71 -4.94 -22.53 19.36
N VAL A 72 -5.00 -21.76 18.27
CA VAL A 72 -3.92 -21.71 17.27
C VAL A 72 -2.85 -20.67 17.60
N THR A 73 -3.14 -19.77 18.53
CA THR A 73 -2.18 -18.78 19.04
C THR A 73 -2.53 -18.38 20.47
N ASN A 74 -1.52 -17.96 21.22
CA ASN A 74 -1.67 -17.33 22.53
C ASN A 74 -1.49 -15.80 22.47
N ALA A 75 -1.11 -15.24 21.32
CA ALA A 75 -0.98 -13.80 21.15
C ALA A 75 -2.37 -13.16 20.97
N PRO A 76 -2.84 -12.29 21.90
CA PRO A 76 -4.18 -11.70 21.81
C PRO A 76 -4.32 -10.65 20.70
N THR A 77 -3.23 -10.04 20.27
CA THR A 77 -3.22 -9.07 19.17
C THR A 77 -1.96 -9.25 18.31
N ASN A 78 -1.93 -8.59 17.14
CA ASN A 78 -0.72 -8.54 16.30
C ASN A 78 0.48 -7.94 17.06
N LEU A 79 0.26 -7.05 18.04
CA LEU A 79 1.31 -6.45 18.87
C LEU A 79 1.90 -7.41 19.93
N HIS A 80 1.36 -8.61 20.08
CA HIS A 80 1.88 -9.66 20.97
C HIS A 80 2.64 -10.75 20.21
N SER A 81 2.89 -10.55 18.91
CA SER A 81 3.62 -11.48 18.06
C SER A 81 4.55 -10.71 17.14
N TRP A 82 5.78 -11.18 16.93
CA TRP A 82 6.74 -10.53 16.05
C TRP A 82 6.29 -10.45 14.57
N HIS A 83 5.31 -11.24 14.16
CA HIS A 83 4.68 -11.08 12.84
C HIS A 83 3.98 -9.74 12.68
N GLY A 84 3.36 -9.21 13.73
CA GLY A 84 2.74 -7.88 13.70
C GLY A 84 3.76 -6.75 13.59
N PHE A 85 5.05 -7.06 13.80
CA PHE A 85 6.16 -6.13 13.66
C PHE A 85 6.97 -6.38 12.38
N GLY A 86 6.59 -7.31 11.50
CA GLY A 86 7.43 -7.66 10.34
C GLY A 86 8.81 -8.22 10.72
N LEU A 87 8.90 -8.90 11.87
CA LEU A 87 10.13 -9.44 12.46
C LEU A 87 10.08 -10.96 12.70
N ALA A 88 9.04 -11.62 12.19
CA ALA A 88 8.93 -13.08 12.16
C ALA A 88 8.39 -13.59 10.82
N VAL A 89 8.69 -14.85 10.53
CA VAL A 89 8.13 -15.62 9.41
C VAL A 89 7.80 -17.04 9.87
N ASP A 90 6.73 -17.60 9.33
CA ASP A 90 6.46 -19.04 9.38
C ASP A 90 6.92 -19.68 8.07
N VAL A 91 7.75 -20.72 8.16
CA VAL A 91 8.32 -21.42 7.00
C VAL A 91 7.85 -22.87 6.99
N VAL A 92 7.39 -23.32 5.81
CA VAL A 92 6.81 -24.65 5.61
C VAL A 92 7.30 -25.27 4.30
N HIS A 93 7.06 -26.56 4.08
CA HIS A 93 7.36 -27.18 2.79
C HIS A 93 6.38 -26.71 1.71
N ALA A 94 6.87 -26.30 0.55
CA ALA A 94 6.07 -25.59 -0.46
C ALA A 94 4.84 -26.37 -0.96
N GLN A 95 4.91 -27.70 -1.05
CA GLN A 95 3.75 -28.53 -1.47
C GLN A 95 3.07 -29.31 -0.34
N LYS A 96 3.74 -29.45 0.81
CA LYS A 96 3.27 -30.32 1.90
C LYS A 96 2.90 -29.53 3.16
N PHE A 97 3.14 -28.22 3.13
CA PHE A 97 2.87 -27.28 4.19
C PHE A 97 3.42 -27.80 5.53
N TRP A 98 2.55 -27.97 6.52
CA TRP A 98 2.87 -28.38 7.89
C TRP A 98 3.31 -29.85 8.03
N SER A 99 3.29 -30.63 6.95
CA SER A 99 3.66 -32.06 6.95
C SER A 99 4.82 -32.34 5.99
N PRO A 100 6.00 -31.73 6.21
CA PRO A 100 7.14 -31.89 5.31
C PRO A 100 7.60 -33.36 5.22
N PRO A 101 8.30 -33.73 4.14
CA PRO A 101 9.05 -34.99 4.11
C PRO A 101 9.97 -35.07 5.33
N GLU A 102 10.14 -36.24 5.93
CA GLU A 102 10.95 -36.44 7.15
C GLU A 102 10.43 -35.79 8.45
N GLY A 103 9.25 -35.14 8.41
CA GLY A 103 8.62 -34.57 9.61
C GLY A 103 9.51 -33.54 10.31
N ASP A 104 9.65 -33.64 11.63
CA ASP A 104 10.42 -32.70 12.46
C ASP A 104 11.88 -32.56 12.01
N ALA A 105 12.48 -33.63 11.48
CA ALA A 105 13.86 -33.60 10.97
C ALA A 105 14.05 -32.59 9.84
N TRP A 106 13.02 -32.33 9.03
CA TRP A 106 13.05 -31.29 8.01
C TRP A 106 13.10 -29.90 8.64
N PHE A 107 12.29 -29.64 9.66
CA PHE A 107 12.31 -28.37 10.38
C PHE A 107 13.66 -28.13 11.07
N HIS A 108 14.33 -29.17 11.58
CA HIS A 108 15.69 -29.05 12.10
C HIS A 108 16.71 -28.61 11.03
N LYS A 109 16.60 -29.13 9.79
CA LYS A 109 17.46 -28.72 8.66
C LYS A 109 17.23 -27.25 8.30
N VAL A 110 15.97 -26.83 8.14
CA VAL A 110 15.60 -25.41 7.90
C VAL A 110 16.04 -24.52 9.08
N GLY A 111 15.83 -25.00 10.30
CA GLY A 111 16.29 -24.44 11.58
C GLY A 111 17.76 -24.07 11.57
N ALA A 112 18.62 -25.01 11.18
CA ALA A 112 20.06 -24.80 11.11
C ALA A 112 20.46 -23.72 10.09
N ILE A 113 19.81 -23.71 8.92
CA ILE A 113 20.09 -22.73 7.86
C ILE A 113 19.66 -21.32 8.31
N PHE A 114 18.44 -21.16 8.81
CA PHE A 114 17.97 -19.85 9.29
C PHE A 114 18.83 -19.27 10.42
N LYS A 115 19.34 -20.13 11.32
CA LYS A 115 20.29 -19.72 12.36
C LYS A 115 21.61 -19.20 11.78
N LYS A 116 22.14 -19.82 10.73
CA LYS A 116 23.33 -19.33 10.00
C LYS A 116 23.12 -17.93 9.41
N HIS A 117 21.89 -17.60 9.02
CA HIS A 117 21.50 -16.28 8.48
C HIS A 117 21.05 -15.26 9.54
N GLY A 118 21.33 -15.51 10.83
CA GLY A 118 21.07 -14.54 11.89
C GLY A 118 19.62 -14.50 12.39
N CYS A 119 18.83 -15.54 12.13
CA CYS A 119 17.52 -15.73 12.74
C CYS A 119 17.61 -16.60 14.00
N THR A 120 16.58 -16.53 14.83
CA THR A 120 16.31 -17.52 15.89
C THR A 120 15.13 -18.39 15.46
N TRP A 121 15.08 -19.61 16.00
CA TRP A 121 14.11 -20.63 15.61
C TRP A 121 13.21 -21.04 16.77
N GLY A 122 11.90 -21.07 16.54
CA GLY A 122 10.89 -21.44 17.53
C GLY A 122 10.97 -22.90 18.00
N GLY A 123 11.63 -23.77 17.22
CA GLY A 123 11.90 -25.15 17.62
C GLY A 123 12.87 -25.29 18.80
N ASP A 124 13.65 -24.24 19.11
CA ASP A 124 14.55 -24.23 20.27
C ASP A 124 13.84 -23.81 21.57
N TRP A 125 12.55 -23.44 21.52
CA TRP A 125 11.78 -23.04 22.70
C TRP A 125 11.29 -24.24 23.52
N LYS A 126 11.04 -24.01 24.82
CA LYS A 126 10.47 -25.04 25.71
C LYS A 126 9.15 -25.61 25.19
N MET A 127 8.31 -24.75 24.61
CA MET A 127 7.13 -25.14 23.85
C MET A 127 7.44 -24.86 22.39
N ALA A 128 7.93 -25.88 21.70
CA ALA A 128 8.45 -25.74 20.34
C ALA A 128 7.37 -25.27 19.37
N ASP A 129 7.73 -24.28 18.56
CA ASP A 129 6.96 -23.82 17.40
C ASP A 129 7.85 -24.02 16.15
N LEU A 130 7.83 -25.24 15.61
CA LEU A 130 8.77 -25.69 14.57
C LEU A 130 8.76 -24.82 13.29
N PRO A 131 7.61 -24.28 12.83
CA PRO A 131 7.56 -23.46 11.63
C PRO A 131 8.03 -22.01 11.86
N HIS A 132 8.10 -21.55 13.11
CA HIS A 132 8.33 -20.14 13.44
C HIS A 132 9.81 -19.75 13.43
N PHE A 133 10.12 -18.64 12.78
CA PHE A 133 11.43 -18.00 12.76
C PHE A 133 11.29 -16.52 13.04
N GLN A 134 12.26 -15.93 13.74
CA GLN A 134 12.26 -14.50 14.01
C GLN A 134 13.66 -13.91 13.96
N TRP A 135 13.75 -12.59 13.79
CA TRP A 135 15.02 -11.88 13.76
C TRP A 135 15.85 -12.19 15.01
N GLY A 136 17.15 -12.45 14.87
CA GLY A 136 17.96 -13.03 15.94
C GLY A 136 18.07 -12.19 17.22
N ARG A 137 17.80 -10.88 17.13
CA ARG A 137 17.78 -9.96 18.27
C ARG A 137 16.42 -9.86 18.96
N CYS A 138 15.39 -10.48 18.41
CA CYS A 138 14.08 -10.52 19.05
C CYS A 138 14.11 -11.46 20.27
N PRO A 139 13.66 -11.02 21.45
CA PRO A 139 13.31 -11.95 22.52
C PRO A 139 12.13 -12.85 22.08
N PRO A 140 11.79 -13.93 22.81
CA PRO A 140 10.74 -14.87 22.38
C PRO A 140 9.38 -14.21 22.05
N SER A 141 9.05 -13.09 22.69
CA SER A 141 7.84 -12.30 22.39
C SER A 141 8.10 -10.80 22.54
N PRO A 142 7.31 -9.93 21.85
CA PRO A 142 7.38 -8.48 22.06
C PRO A 142 7.21 -8.08 23.53
N SER A 143 8.03 -7.14 24.00
CA SER A 143 7.91 -6.52 25.33
C SER A 143 6.90 -5.37 25.33
N ASP A 144 6.49 -4.88 26.50
CA ASP A 144 5.66 -3.67 26.61
C ASP A 144 6.35 -2.47 25.95
N ALA A 145 7.67 -2.33 26.15
CA ALA A 145 8.45 -1.27 25.50
C ALA A 145 8.41 -1.37 23.96
N ALA A 146 8.42 -2.57 23.38
CA ALA A 146 8.27 -2.73 21.93
C ALA A 146 6.86 -2.33 21.45
N ARG A 147 5.82 -2.66 22.23
CA ARG A 147 4.43 -2.26 21.97
C ARG A 147 4.23 -0.75 22.07
N GLU A 148 4.81 -0.12 23.08
CA GLU A 148 4.79 1.33 23.24
C GLU A 148 5.55 2.02 22.10
N LEU A 149 6.72 1.50 21.73
CA LEU A 149 7.55 2.07 20.67
C LEU A 149 6.87 2.02 19.30
N ILE A 150 6.24 0.90 18.93
CA ILE A 150 5.49 0.83 17.66
C ILE A 150 4.25 1.73 17.67
N THR A 151 3.59 1.88 18.81
CA THR A 151 2.39 2.73 18.93
C THR A 151 2.74 4.21 18.88
N SER A 152 3.88 4.60 19.46
CA SER A 152 4.31 6.01 19.55
C SER A 152 5.17 6.49 18.39
N GLN A 153 6.00 5.62 17.81
CA GLN A 153 7.01 5.98 16.81
C GLN A 153 6.98 5.08 15.56
N GLY A 154 6.02 4.17 15.48
CA GLY A 154 5.81 3.32 14.32
C GLY A 154 6.78 2.15 14.19
N MET A 155 6.59 1.39 13.12
CA MET A 155 7.26 0.12 12.87
C MET A 155 8.79 0.22 12.79
N GLN A 156 9.28 1.25 12.09
CA GLN A 156 10.70 1.43 11.83
C GLN A 156 11.50 1.67 13.12
N ALA A 157 10.92 2.34 14.11
CA ALA A 157 11.56 2.56 15.40
C ALA A 157 11.86 1.23 16.12
N VAL A 158 10.95 0.26 16.03
CA VAL A 158 11.19 -1.10 16.56
C VAL A 158 12.29 -1.82 15.77
N TRP A 159 12.27 -1.72 14.44
CA TRP A 159 13.31 -2.32 13.60
C TRP A 159 14.70 -1.76 13.90
N GLN A 160 14.81 -0.45 14.10
CA GLN A 160 16.04 0.20 14.53
C GLN A 160 16.48 -0.28 15.91
N ARG A 161 15.55 -0.30 16.88
CA ARG A 161 15.83 -0.73 18.26
C ARG A 161 16.38 -2.16 18.35
N LEU A 162 15.95 -3.03 17.42
CA LEU A 162 16.37 -4.42 17.31
C LEU A 162 17.44 -4.65 16.22
N GLU A 163 17.99 -3.58 15.65
CA GLU A 163 19.01 -3.62 14.60
C GLU A 163 18.63 -4.56 13.43
N ALA A 164 17.35 -4.56 13.06
CA ALA A 164 16.79 -5.36 11.96
C ALA A 164 16.85 -4.64 10.60
N ILE A 165 17.77 -3.68 10.48
CA ILE A 165 18.08 -2.88 9.29
C ILE A 165 19.55 -3.12 8.92
N THR A 166 19.90 -3.14 7.63
CA THR A 166 21.19 -3.68 7.15
C THR A 166 22.39 -2.86 7.65
N PRO A 167 23.46 -3.49 8.19
CA PRO A 167 24.71 -2.79 8.49
C PRO A 167 25.38 -2.38 7.17
N GLY A 168 25.35 -1.09 6.84
CA GLY A 168 25.88 -0.55 5.59
C GLY A 168 24.96 0.45 4.90
N THR A 169 23.67 0.49 5.28
CA THR A 169 22.88 1.72 5.16
C THR A 169 23.15 2.54 6.41
N SER A 170 23.89 3.61 6.23
CA SER A 170 24.38 4.54 7.23
C SER A 170 23.42 4.76 8.41
N ASN A 171 23.98 4.62 9.61
CA ASN A 171 23.43 5.10 10.88
C ASN A 171 23.27 6.63 10.83
N ILE A 172 22.16 7.08 10.26
CA ILE A 172 21.55 8.33 10.64
C ILE A 172 20.10 7.93 10.98
N PRO A 173 19.53 8.26 12.17
CA PRO A 173 18.08 8.23 12.30
C PRO A 173 17.52 8.93 11.06
N LEU A 174 16.53 8.34 10.37
CA LEU A 174 15.99 8.97 9.17
C LEU A 174 15.68 10.41 9.55
N THR A 175 16.48 11.35 9.04
CA THR A 175 16.29 12.74 9.43
C THR A 175 15.11 13.18 8.63
N THR A 176 13.96 13.20 9.28
CA THR A 176 12.75 13.69 8.67
C THR A 176 12.86 15.20 8.56
N ARG A 177 12.90 15.71 7.33
CA ARG A 177 12.77 17.13 7.08
C ARG A 177 11.34 17.45 6.70
N THR A 178 10.86 18.61 7.11
CA THR A 178 9.60 19.15 6.61
C THR A 178 9.80 19.65 5.17
N LEU A 179 9.06 19.10 4.21
CA LEU A 179 8.99 19.64 2.85
C LEU A 179 8.18 20.94 2.81
N GLY A 180 7.13 20.99 3.61
CA GLY A 180 6.30 22.17 3.85
C GLY A 180 5.00 21.81 4.53
N THR A 181 4.17 22.82 4.75
CA THR A 181 2.83 22.67 5.31
C THR A 181 1.85 23.28 4.32
N ILE A 182 0.80 22.52 4.00
CA ILE A 182 -0.36 23.01 3.27
C ILE A 182 -1.36 23.47 4.32
N ASP A 183 -1.74 24.74 4.24
CA ASP A 183 -2.65 25.41 5.18
C ASP A 183 -3.64 26.23 4.33
N GLY A 184 -4.88 25.75 4.21
CA GLY A 184 -5.88 26.29 3.29
C GLY A 184 -7.22 25.60 3.43
N GLU A 185 -8.33 26.31 3.19
CA GLU A 185 -9.70 25.77 3.25
C GLU A 185 -10.09 25.11 4.60
N GLY A 186 -9.48 25.56 5.70
CA GLY A 186 -9.73 24.98 7.04
C GLY A 186 -8.94 23.70 7.30
N PHE A 187 -8.08 23.30 6.37
CA PHE A 187 -7.24 22.12 6.43
C PHE A 187 -5.77 22.51 6.68
N ARG A 188 -5.06 21.73 7.50
CA ARG A 188 -3.63 21.90 7.75
C ARG A 188 -2.90 20.55 7.79
N CYS A 189 -2.01 20.32 6.84
CA CYS A 189 -1.20 19.10 6.76
C CYS A 189 0.27 19.42 6.55
N THR A 190 1.13 18.79 7.35
CA THR A 190 2.59 18.89 7.19
C THR A 190 3.10 17.68 6.43
N ILE A 191 3.90 17.94 5.41
CA ILE A 191 4.49 16.91 4.55
C ILE A 191 5.95 16.73 4.90
N TYR A 192 6.34 15.48 5.06
CA TYR A 192 7.65 15.08 5.53
C TYR A 192 8.40 14.31 4.45
N GLU A 193 9.73 14.45 4.43
CA GLU A 193 10.62 13.58 3.66
C GLU A 193 11.68 13.02 4.60
N ASP A 194 11.75 11.71 4.65
CA ASP A 194 12.77 10.97 5.38
C ASP A 194 14.08 10.95 4.58
N SER A 195 15.22 10.77 5.25
CA SER A 195 16.53 10.83 4.58
C SER A 195 16.80 9.70 3.57
N ASP A 196 15.94 8.68 3.52
CA ASP A 196 15.94 7.63 2.49
C ASP A 196 15.08 8.02 1.25
N GLY A 197 14.51 9.22 1.26
CA GLY A 197 13.70 9.76 0.18
C GLY A 197 12.22 9.39 0.27
N ARG A 198 11.76 8.69 1.32
CA ARG A 198 10.33 8.46 1.53
C ARG A 198 9.64 9.76 1.89
N VAL A 199 8.60 10.11 1.14
CA VAL A 199 7.70 11.22 1.47
C VAL A 199 6.48 10.66 2.17
N HIS A 200 6.04 11.29 3.25
CA HIS A 200 4.84 10.85 3.95
C HIS A 200 4.09 12.00 4.63
N PHE A 201 2.79 11.78 4.82
CA PHE A 201 1.88 12.66 5.52
C PHE A 201 0.58 11.92 5.85
N THR A 202 -0.23 12.51 6.73
CA THR A 202 -1.59 12.04 7.04
C THR A 202 -2.56 13.16 6.71
N ALA A 203 -3.62 12.83 5.95
CA ALA A 203 -4.64 13.78 5.51
C ALA A 203 -6.02 13.13 5.60
N ASP A 204 -7.04 13.92 5.28
CA ASP A 204 -8.33 13.44 4.82
C ASP A 204 -8.18 12.76 3.44
N ALA A 205 -9.29 12.29 2.86
CA ALA A 205 -9.27 11.73 1.52
C ALA A 205 -10.52 12.10 0.73
N ASP A 206 -10.35 13.02 -0.22
CA ASP A 206 -11.26 13.21 -1.34
C ASP A 206 -11.03 12.11 -2.40
N ILE A 207 -12.08 11.82 -3.17
CA ILE A 207 -12.05 10.77 -4.19
C ILE A 207 -11.89 11.41 -5.56
N ASP A 208 -10.72 11.18 -6.16
CA ASP A 208 -10.42 11.66 -7.49
C ASP A 208 -10.94 10.70 -8.56
N ALA A 209 -11.60 11.25 -9.57
CA ALA A 209 -12.24 10.54 -10.66
C ALA A 209 -11.54 10.77 -12.01
N ASP A 210 -10.46 11.55 -12.03
CA ASP A 210 -9.80 11.91 -13.27
C ASP A 210 -9.24 10.70 -14.04
N GLY A 211 -9.44 10.75 -15.35
CA GLY A 211 -9.08 9.65 -16.25
C GLY A 211 -10.04 8.46 -16.24
N ALA A 212 -11.07 8.39 -15.39
CA ALA A 212 -12.13 7.38 -15.51
C ALA A 212 -13.06 7.66 -16.70
N ASN A 213 -12.60 7.28 -17.89
CA ASN A 213 -13.20 7.60 -19.18
C ASN A 213 -13.96 6.41 -19.80
N GLY A 214 -14.31 5.40 -19.00
CA GLY A 214 -14.93 4.16 -19.47
C GLY A 214 -13.96 3.19 -20.16
N GLN A 215 -12.66 3.34 -19.91
CA GLN A 215 -11.67 2.32 -20.28
C GLN A 215 -12.04 0.97 -19.65
N GLU A 216 -11.61 -0.12 -20.27
CA GLU A 216 -11.84 -1.49 -19.79
C GLU A 216 -13.32 -1.87 -19.57
N ARG A 217 -14.26 -1.13 -20.17
CA ARG A 217 -15.72 -1.25 -19.95
C ARG A 217 -16.15 -0.87 -18.52
N GLY A 218 -15.33 -0.11 -17.81
CA GLY A 218 -15.68 0.54 -16.56
C GLY A 218 -16.71 1.67 -16.77
N PRO A 219 -17.31 2.18 -15.69
CA PRO A 219 -18.14 3.37 -15.76
C PRO A 219 -17.27 4.60 -16.09
N ALA A 220 -17.86 5.59 -16.76
CA ALA A 220 -17.21 6.88 -16.99
C ALA A 220 -17.60 7.87 -15.89
N ALA A 221 -16.63 8.63 -15.39
CA ALA A 221 -16.80 9.70 -14.41
C ALA A 221 -17.74 10.77 -14.96
N TYR A 222 -17.43 11.34 -16.13
CA TYR A 222 -18.19 12.44 -16.70
C TYR A 222 -18.96 12.01 -17.94
N ARG A 223 -20.24 12.41 -18.01
CA ARG A 223 -21.12 12.17 -19.16
C ARG A 223 -21.93 13.42 -19.48
N VAL A 224 -22.31 13.55 -20.75
CA VAL A 224 -23.03 14.73 -21.27
C VAL A 224 -24.38 15.00 -20.61
N ASP A 225 -24.99 13.97 -20.03
CA ASP A 225 -26.26 14.01 -19.32
C ASP A 225 -26.09 14.05 -17.80
N ASP A 226 -24.86 14.27 -17.32
CA ASP A 226 -24.48 14.24 -15.90
C ASP A 226 -24.77 12.91 -15.18
N SER A 227 -24.96 11.81 -15.93
CA SER A 227 -25.25 10.47 -15.38
C SER A 227 -24.01 9.65 -15.03
N GLY A 228 -22.81 10.22 -15.21
CA GLY A 228 -21.54 9.55 -14.89
C GLY A 228 -21.35 9.35 -13.38
N THR A 229 -20.31 8.59 -13.01
CA THR A 229 -20.02 8.33 -11.59
C THR A 229 -19.66 9.61 -10.83
N GLU A 230 -19.23 10.66 -11.52
CA GLU A 230 -18.95 12.00 -11.01
C GLU A 230 -19.86 13.07 -11.64
N ALA A 231 -20.12 14.15 -10.89
CA ALA A 231 -20.86 15.32 -11.31
C ALA A 231 -20.00 16.21 -12.21
N LEU A 232 -20.54 16.65 -13.35
CA LEU A 232 -19.90 17.62 -14.24
C LEU A 232 -19.39 18.86 -13.50
N ALA A 233 -20.14 19.33 -12.50
CA ALA A 233 -19.77 20.48 -11.69
C ALA A 233 -18.44 20.30 -10.93
N ASN A 234 -18.13 19.08 -10.48
CA ASN A 234 -16.87 18.77 -9.79
C ASN A 234 -15.67 18.81 -10.75
N GLY A 235 -15.88 18.50 -12.04
CA GLY A 235 -14.91 18.73 -13.12
C GLY A 235 -14.92 20.16 -13.67
N GLY A 236 -15.61 21.10 -13.00
CA GLY A 236 -15.69 22.50 -13.42
C GLY A 236 -16.52 22.73 -14.68
N MET A 237 -17.41 21.79 -15.02
CA MET A 237 -18.25 21.82 -16.20
C MET A 237 -19.72 22.09 -15.86
N ARG A 238 -20.52 22.44 -16.88
CA ARG A 238 -21.96 22.71 -16.78
C ARG A 238 -22.67 22.33 -18.07
N ILE A 239 -23.92 21.90 -17.97
CA ILE A 239 -24.83 21.77 -19.11
C ILE A 239 -25.51 23.13 -19.38
N GLU A 240 -25.38 23.64 -20.61
CA GLU A 240 -26.10 24.84 -21.07
C GLU A 240 -27.56 24.51 -21.45
N PRO A 241 -28.46 25.52 -21.56
CA PRO A 241 -29.86 25.29 -21.96
C PRO A 241 -30.06 24.58 -23.30
N ASP A 242 -29.06 24.63 -24.20
CA ASP A 242 -29.06 23.93 -25.48
C ASP A 242 -28.60 22.47 -25.39
N GLY A 243 -28.27 21.99 -24.18
CA GLY A 243 -27.83 20.63 -23.89
C GLY A 243 -26.32 20.38 -24.07
N ARG A 244 -25.55 21.40 -24.47
CA ARG A 244 -24.09 21.26 -24.61
C ARG A 244 -23.41 21.34 -23.25
N VAL A 245 -22.39 20.51 -23.04
CA VAL A 245 -21.50 20.67 -21.89
C VAL A 245 -20.40 21.67 -22.21
N VAL A 246 -20.16 22.60 -21.29
CA VAL A 246 -19.11 23.62 -21.37
C VAL A 246 -18.25 23.63 -20.11
N CYS A 247 -17.00 24.05 -20.25
CA CYS A 247 -16.11 24.36 -19.15
C CYS A 247 -16.56 25.67 -18.47
N ALA A 248 -17.31 25.53 -17.38
CA ALA A 248 -17.81 26.64 -16.57
C ALA A 248 -16.71 27.32 -15.75
N GLN A 249 -15.70 26.56 -15.34
CA GLN A 249 -14.51 27.06 -14.66
C GLN A 249 -13.33 27.16 -15.65
N PRO A 250 -12.46 28.18 -15.53
CA PRO A 250 -11.29 28.32 -16.42
C PRO A 250 -10.38 27.09 -16.41
N TRP A 251 -10.14 26.51 -15.22
CA TRP A 251 -9.27 25.36 -15.02
C TRP A 251 -9.83 24.05 -15.59
N ALA A 252 -11.13 23.96 -15.86
CA ALA A 252 -11.75 22.74 -16.41
C ALA A 252 -11.12 22.35 -17.75
N ARG A 253 -10.64 23.34 -18.52
CA ARG A 253 -9.95 23.13 -19.81
C ARG A 253 -8.58 22.46 -19.68
N GLU A 254 -8.01 22.44 -18.47
CA GLU A 254 -6.73 21.79 -18.20
C GLU A 254 -6.88 20.31 -17.84
N VAL A 255 -8.09 19.88 -17.49
CA VAL A 255 -8.37 18.53 -16.96
C VAL A 255 -9.28 17.68 -17.85
N VAL A 256 -9.72 18.20 -19.01
CA VAL A 256 -10.56 17.46 -19.97
C VAL A 256 -10.02 17.54 -21.39
N LEU A 257 -10.34 16.53 -22.19
CA LEU A 257 -10.05 16.55 -23.62
C LEU A 257 -11.03 17.46 -24.36
N LEU A 258 -10.47 18.44 -25.07
CA LEU A 258 -11.24 19.49 -25.73
C LEU A 258 -11.52 19.18 -27.20
N GLY A 259 -12.67 19.67 -27.67
CA GLY A 259 -13.02 19.72 -29.07
C GLY A 259 -12.43 20.96 -29.77
N PRO A 260 -12.69 21.11 -31.09
CA PRO A 260 -12.25 22.28 -31.86
C PRO A 260 -12.82 23.62 -31.38
N ASP A 261 -13.92 23.59 -30.61
CA ASP A 261 -14.57 24.76 -30.02
C ASP A 261 -14.02 25.13 -28.64
N ASN A 262 -12.94 24.47 -28.18
CA ASN A 262 -12.31 24.70 -26.89
C ASN A 262 -13.25 24.40 -25.69
N GLU A 263 -14.21 23.49 -25.89
CA GLU A 263 -15.11 22.93 -24.90
C GLU A 263 -14.95 21.40 -24.81
N PRO A 264 -15.50 20.72 -23.79
CA PRO A 264 -15.33 19.28 -23.61
C PRO A 264 -15.77 18.50 -24.85
N ARG A 265 -14.88 17.66 -25.38
CA ARG A 265 -15.20 16.77 -26.49
C ARG A 265 -16.10 15.65 -25.99
N VAL A 266 -17.17 15.38 -26.74
CA VAL A 266 -18.06 14.25 -26.49
C VAL A 266 -17.57 13.02 -27.27
N PHE A 267 -17.23 11.97 -26.53
CA PHE A 267 -16.82 10.66 -27.05
C PHE A 267 -18.04 9.72 -27.19
N PRO A 268 -17.92 8.60 -27.95
CA PRO A 268 -19.01 7.64 -28.11
C PRO A 268 -19.62 7.21 -26.77
N GLY A 269 -20.96 7.09 -26.73
CA GLY A 269 -21.68 6.82 -25.48
C GLY A 269 -21.94 8.05 -24.60
N GLY A 270 -21.62 9.26 -25.09
CA GLY A 270 -21.84 10.51 -24.37
C GLY A 270 -20.79 10.75 -23.28
N ILE A 271 -19.61 10.16 -23.41
CA ILE A 271 -18.52 10.29 -22.44
C ILE A 271 -17.82 11.62 -22.63
N ILE A 272 -17.47 12.27 -21.53
CA ILE A 272 -16.53 13.40 -21.52
C ILE A 272 -15.26 12.89 -20.85
N ALA A 273 -14.15 12.94 -21.59
CA ALA A 273 -12.91 12.37 -21.09
C ALA A 273 -12.14 13.40 -20.24
N SER A 274 -11.87 13.08 -18.98
CA SER A 274 -10.93 13.81 -18.13
C SER A 274 -9.52 13.21 -18.20
N THR A 275 -8.54 13.96 -17.71
CA THR A 275 -7.12 13.66 -17.91
C THR A 275 -6.37 13.66 -16.59
N THR A 276 -5.61 12.60 -16.34
CA THR A 276 -4.62 12.60 -15.25
C THR A 276 -3.32 13.28 -15.65
N TRP A 277 -2.55 13.80 -14.69
CA TRP A 277 -1.21 14.34 -14.94
C TRP A 277 -0.23 13.32 -15.54
N TYR A 278 -0.36 12.04 -15.18
CA TYR A 278 0.36 10.93 -15.79
C TYR A 278 -0.28 10.55 -17.13
N ARG A 279 0.57 10.35 -18.14
CA ARG A 279 0.14 9.86 -19.45
C ARG A 279 0.92 8.62 -19.86
N HIS A 280 0.24 7.54 -20.20
CA HIS A 280 0.87 6.32 -20.70
C HIS A 280 1.74 6.60 -21.94
N PRO A 281 3.02 6.17 -21.95
CA PRO A 281 3.90 6.35 -23.10
C PRO A 281 3.34 5.69 -24.36
N GLY A 282 3.53 6.34 -25.52
CA GLY A 282 3.16 5.80 -26.82
C GLY A 282 1.68 5.95 -27.20
N LYS A 283 0.84 6.54 -26.34
CA LYS A 283 -0.55 6.89 -26.67
C LYS A 283 -0.68 8.35 -27.09
N ALA A 284 -1.63 8.61 -27.98
CA ALA A 284 -1.92 9.96 -28.46
C ALA A 284 -2.47 10.82 -27.30
N ILE A 285 -2.15 12.11 -27.29
CA ILE A 285 -2.57 13.01 -26.20
C ILE A 285 -4.09 13.21 -26.17
N ASP A 286 -4.77 13.05 -27.29
CA ASP A 286 -6.23 13.19 -27.42
C ASP A 286 -6.98 11.84 -27.32
N ASP A 287 -6.28 10.76 -26.97
CA ASP A 287 -6.86 9.45 -26.68
C ASP A 287 -7.21 9.37 -25.18
N PRO A 288 -8.48 9.17 -24.79
CA PRO A 288 -8.86 8.98 -23.39
C PRO A 288 -8.07 7.86 -22.69
N ALA A 289 -7.68 6.82 -23.43
CA ALA A 289 -6.91 5.70 -22.88
C ALA A 289 -5.43 6.05 -22.64
N ALA A 290 -4.98 7.26 -22.97
CA ALA A 290 -3.65 7.76 -22.63
C ALA A 290 -3.52 8.12 -21.16
N TYR A 291 -4.63 8.31 -20.46
CA TYR A 291 -4.68 8.74 -19.07
C TYR A 291 -4.96 7.56 -18.14
N VAL A 292 -4.49 7.67 -16.90
CA VAL A 292 -4.62 6.61 -15.89
C VAL A 292 -6.08 6.54 -15.45
N ASP A 293 -6.66 5.35 -15.46
CA ASP A 293 -8.08 5.16 -15.16
C ASP A 293 -8.32 5.05 -13.65
N ALA A 294 -8.97 6.05 -13.05
CA ALA A 294 -9.30 6.08 -11.62
C ALA A 294 -10.20 4.93 -11.15
N GLU A 295 -11.02 4.34 -12.04
CA GLU A 295 -11.92 3.24 -11.68
C GLU A 295 -11.18 1.92 -11.44
N THR A 296 -10.05 1.73 -12.12
CA THR A 296 -9.32 0.45 -12.15
C THR A 296 -7.91 0.53 -11.56
N VAL A 297 -7.27 1.69 -11.54
CA VAL A 297 -5.88 1.85 -11.09
C VAL A 297 -5.81 2.60 -9.77
N PRO A 298 -5.33 1.97 -8.67
CA PRO A 298 -5.02 2.68 -7.44
C PRO A 298 -3.93 3.73 -7.67
N TYR A 299 -4.28 5.00 -7.52
CA TYR A 299 -3.34 6.10 -7.54
C TYR A 299 -3.59 7.13 -6.43
N VAL A 300 -2.57 7.95 -6.19
CA VAL A 300 -2.62 9.14 -5.33
C VAL A 300 -2.42 10.42 -6.15
N VAL A 301 -3.05 11.49 -5.69
CA VAL A 301 -2.87 12.84 -6.20
C VAL A 301 -1.93 13.59 -5.27
N VAL A 302 -1.00 14.36 -5.83
CA VAL A 302 -0.01 15.12 -5.05
C VAL A 302 -0.10 16.61 -5.29
N PRO A 303 0.11 17.45 -4.26
CA PRO A 303 0.25 18.88 -4.44
C PRO A 303 1.57 19.23 -5.14
N PRO A 304 1.63 20.37 -5.86
CA PRO A 304 2.85 20.90 -6.46
C PRO A 304 4.04 20.99 -5.49
N LEU A 305 3.78 21.21 -4.20
CA LEU A 305 4.81 21.24 -3.15
C LEU A 305 5.67 19.97 -3.13
N ILE A 306 5.07 18.79 -3.22
CA ILE A 306 5.81 17.51 -3.23
C ILE A 306 6.69 17.46 -4.47
N VAL A 307 6.12 17.72 -5.64
CA VAL A 307 6.82 17.71 -6.93
C VAL A 307 8.04 18.65 -6.94
N GLN A 308 7.92 19.83 -6.33
CA GLN A 308 8.96 20.86 -6.34
C GLN A 308 10.06 20.63 -5.30
N ARG A 309 9.75 19.96 -4.19
CA ARG A 309 10.65 19.89 -3.03
C ARG A 309 11.36 18.55 -2.87
N THR A 310 10.87 17.48 -3.49
CA THR A 310 11.51 16.16 -3.45
C THR A 310 12.63 16.06 -4.47
N ALA A 311 13.70 15.33 -4.16
CA ALA A 311 14.80 15.12 -5.10
C ALA A 311 14.44 14.13 -6.23
N GLY A 312 13.66 13.10 -5.92
CA GLY A 312 13.26 12.08 -6.89
C GLY A 312 12.13 12.52 -7.82
N ILE A 313 12.02 11.86 -8.98
CA ILE A 313 10.90 12.08 -9.90
C ILE A 313 9.61 11.55 -9.26
N VAL A 314 8.60 12.42 -9.15
CA VAL A 314 7.32 12.10 -8.49
C VAL A 314 6.31 11.46 -9.44
N ARG A 315 6.11 12.00 -10.64
CA ARG A 315 5.11 11.47 -11.58
C ARG A 315 5.44 10.03 -11.99
N GLY A 316 4.51 9.12 -11.71
CA GLY A 316 4.67 7.68 -11.95
C GLY A 316 5.43 6.92 -10.86
N CYS A 317 5.81 7.57 -9.76
CA CYS A 317 6.51 6.90 -8.68
C CYS A 317 5.58 6.01 -7.86
N LYS A 318 6.17 5.07 -7.13
CA LYS A 318 5.47 4.21 -6.18
C LYS A 318 4.90 5.06 -5.06
N ALA A 319 3.66 4.77 -4.70
CA ALA A 319 3.00 5.28 -3.51
C ALA A 319 2.31 4.15 -2.76
N ARG A 320 1.80 4.46 -1.57
CA ARG A 320 0.94 3.61 -0.76
C ARG A 320 -0.03 4.48 0.00
N VAL A 321 -1.27 4.03 0.07
CA VAL A 321 -2.31 4.60 0.92
C VAL A 321 -2.65 3.58 1.99
N THR A 322 -2.76 4.01 3.24
CA THR A 322 -3.24 3.19 4.35
C THR A 322 -4.39 3.88 5.06
N TRP A 323 -5.49 3.17 5.28
CA TRP A 323 -6.62 3.64 6.08
C TRP A 323 -7.13 2.49 6.96
N ARG A 324 -7.23 2.74 8.28
CA ARG A 324 -7.72 1.78 9.28
C ARG A 324 -7.11 0.38 9.19
N GLY A 325 -5.81 0.31 8.88
CA GLY A 325 -5.04 -0.93 8.77
C GLY A 325 -5.06 -1.60 7.39
N ARG A 326 -5.89 -1.12 6.45
CA ARG A 326 -5.89 -1.56 5.05
C ARG A 326 -4.95 -0.70 4.24
N SER A 327 -4.07 -1.33 3.47
CA SER A 327 -3.18 -0.62 2.56
C SER A 327 -3.31 -1.09 1.13
N VAL A 328 -3.08 -0.18 0.19
CA VAL A 328 -2.94 -0.49 -1.24
C VAL A 328 -1.69 0.21 -1.79
N ASP A 329 -0.89 -0.51 -2.59
CA ASP A 329 0.21 0.09 -3.33
C ASP A 329 -0.38 0.85 -4.53
N CYS A 330 0.04 2.10 -4.69
CA CYS A 330 -0.47 3.06 -5.68
C CYS A 330 0.64 3.54 -6.61
N VAL A 331 0.23 4.23 -7.67
CA VAL A 331 1.10 5.13 -8.45
C VAL A 331 0.77 6.59 -8.11
N VAL A 332 1.73 7.51 -8.23
CA VAL A 332 1.41 8.94 -8.32
C VAL A 332 0.98 9.26 -9.75
N ALA A 333 -0.33 9.35 -9.98
CA ALA A 333 -0.89 9.57 -11.31
C ALA A 333 -1.34 11.01 -11.54
N ASP A 334 -1.71 11.75 -10.48
CA ASP A 334 -2.25 13.10 -10.66
C ASP A 334 -1.60 14.19 -9.81
N ARG A 335 -1.87 15.43 -10.18
CA ARG A 335 -1.41 16.63 -9.52
C ARG A 335 -2.58 17.56 -9.21
N GLY A 336 -2.92 17.64 -7.93
CA GLY A 336 -3.99 18.49 -7.41
C GLY A 336 -3.56 19.95 -7.21
N PRO A 337 -4.41 20.76 -6.58
CA PRO A 337 -4.15 22.18 -6.37
C PRO A 337 -3.04 22.44 -5.33
N ALA A 338 -2.55 23.67 -5.27
CA ALA A 338 -1.45 24.05 -4.38
C ALA A 338 -1.83 24.12 -2.89
N ASN A 339 -3.12 24.25 -2.59
CA ASN A 339 -3.67 24.49 -1.26
C ASN A 339 -4.42 23.29 -0.65
N LYS A 340 -4.41 22.12 -1.31
CA LYS A 340 -4.98 20.87 -0.79
C LYS A 340 -4.02 19.69 -0.95
N VAL A 341 -4.28 18.65 -0.17
CA VAL A 341 -3.70 17.32 -0.30
C VAL A 341 -4.69 16.34 0.33
N GLY A 342 -4.58 15.05 0.01
CA GLY A 342 -5.51 14.06 0.51
C GLY A 342 -6.50 13.66 -0.56
N GLU A 343 -6.01 13.21 -1.72
CA GLU A 343 -6.85 12.82 -2.84
C GLU A 343 -6.35 11.47 -3.37
N ILE A 344 -7.28 10.53 -3.56
CA ILE A 344 -7.00 9.17 -4.03
C ILE A 344 -8.01 8.73 -5.08
N SER A 345 -7.58 7.92 -6.03
CA SER A 345 -8.50 7.32 -7.03
C SER A 345 -9.65 6.54 -6.41
N ILE A 346 -10.75 6.41 -7.16
CA ILE A 346 -11.88 5.51 -6.86
C ILE A 346 -11.40 4.09 -6.54
N ALA A 347 -10.47 3.55 -7.33
CA ALA A 347 -9.89 2.23 -7.14
C ALA A 347 -9.13 2.10 -5.80
N ALA A 348 -8.30 3.09 -5.45
CA ALA A 348 -7.57 3.09 -4.19
C ALA A 348 -8.52 3.12 -2.99
N ALA A 349 -9.53 3.99 -3.02
CA ALA A 349 -10.55 4.07 -1.96
C ALA A 349 -11.27 2.74 -1.76
N ARG A 350 -11.69 2.10 -2.87
CA ARG A 350 -12.31 0.77 -2.84
C ARG A 350 -11.39 -0.29 -2.22
N CYS A 351 -10.09 -0.26 -2.54
CA CYS A 351 -9.11 -1.21 -2.00
C CYS A 351 -8.89 -1.03 -0.49
N VAL A 352 -8.82 0.21 0.01
CA VAL A 352 -8.65 0.46 1.46
C VAL A 352 -9.97 0.44 2.23
N GLY A 353 -11.11 0.32 1.55
CA GLY A 353 -12.44 0.25 2.15
C GLY A 353 -13.08 1.60 2.50
N LEU A 354 -12.51 2.70 2.00
CA LEU A 354 -13.13 4.03 2.08
C LEU A 354 -14.37 4.07 1.18
N PRO A 355 -15.41 4.86 1.52
CA PRO A 355 -16.50 5.15 0.60
C PRO A 355 -15.95 5.69 -0.73
N SER A 356 -16.04 4.93 -1.82
CA SER A 356 -15.31 5.21 -3.06
C SER A 356 -16.09 6.04 -4.08
N SER A 357 -17.23 6.62 -3.70
CA SER A 357 -18.04 7.45 -4.61
C SER A 357 -17.32 8.78 -4.82
N PRO A 358 -17.03 9.22 -6.05
CA PRO A 358 -16.43 10.53 -6.26
C PRO A 358 -17.38 11.69 -5.90
N ARG A 359 -18.70 11.47 -6.02
CA ARG A 359 -19.71 12.49 -5.66
C ARG A 359 -19.88 12.72 -4.16
N THR A 360 -19.67 11.69 -3.34
CA THR A 360 -20.15 11.68 -1.95
C THR A 360 -19.27 10.88 -0.99
N GLY A 361 -18.20 10.28 -1.50
CA GLY A 361 -17.34 9.38 -0.76
C GLY A 361 -16.20 10.13 -0.07
N GLY A 362 -15.15 9.38 0.24
CA GLY A 362 -14.01 9.90 0.96
C GLY A 362 -14.22 9.93 2.47
N THR A 363 -13.38 10.72 3.13
CA THR A 363 -13.46 11.05 4.55
C THR A 363 -12.94 12.46 4.74
N ALA A 364 -13.56 13.23 5.65
CA ALA A 364 -13.06 14.54 6.08
C ALA A 364 -12.15 14.45 7.31
N GLU A 365 -11.99 13.25 7.88
CA GLU A 365 -11.14 13.01 9.05
C GLU A 365 -9.69 12.82 8.61
N VAL A 366 -8.75 13.42 9.35
CA VAL A 366 -7.31 13.28 9.11
C VAL A 366 -6.80 11.93 9.63
N GLU A 367 -7.10 10.86 8.90
CA GLU A 367 -6.81 9.47 9.29
C GLU A 367 -6.29 8.59 8.14
N VAL A 368 -6.04 9.18 6.96
CA VAL A 368 -5.50 8.46 5.80
C VAL A 368 -4.02 8.74 5.69
N GLU A 369 -3.21 7.69 5.74
CA GLU A 369 -1.75 7.78 5.65
C GLU A 369 -1.32 7.63 4.18
N TYR A 370 -0.46 8.55 3.75
CA TYR A 370 0.12 8.58 2.41
C TYR A 370 1.62 8.39 2.51
N GLU A 371 2.15 7.44 1.73
CA GLU A 371 3.59 7.23 1.57
C GLU A 371 3.94 7.26 0.08
N LEU A 372 5.04 7.91 -0.28
CA LEU A 372 5.54 7.98 -1.64
C LEU A 372 7.04 7.74 -1.68
N TRP A 373 7.52 7.14 -2.77
CA TRP A 373 8.95 6.91 -3.02
C TRP A 373 9.37 7.58 -4.34
N PRO A 374 9.50 8.92 -4.38
CA PRO A 374 10.02 9.64 -5.54
C PRO A 374 11.32 9.01 -6.07
N GLY A 375 11.39 8.82 -7.40
CA GLY A 375 12.53 8.14 -8.03
C GLY A 375 12.42 6.61 -8.09
N VAL A 376 11.41 5.99 -7.44
CA VAL A 376 11.11 4.57 -7.57
C VAL A 376 9.83 4.40 -8.40
N PRO A 377 9.85 3.76 -9.58
CA PRO A 377 8.65 3.59 -10.39
C PRO A 377 7.62 2.68 -9.71
N ALA A 378 6.33 3.01 -9.86
CA ALA A 378 5.26 2.07 -9.53
C ALA A 378 5.27 0.88 -10.52
N ARG A 379 4.77 -0.29 -10.09
CA ARG A 379 4.75 -1.48 -10.94
C ARG A 379 3.94 -1.23 -12.21
N GLY A 380 4.57 -1.38 -13.37
CA GLY A 380 3.94 -1.15 -14.67
C GLY A 380 3.97 0.31 -15.16
N PHE A 381 4.58 1.22 -14.40
CA PHE A 381 4.70 2.64 -14.73
C PHE A 381 6.16 3.03 -14.94
N THR A 382 6.39 4.03 -15.79
CA THR A 382 7.69 4.69 -15.95
C THR A 382 7.67 6.07 -15.31
N LEU A 383 8.77 6.49 -14.69
CA LEU A 383 8.91 7.84 -14.14
C LEU A 383 8.93 8.89 -15.26
N GLN A 384 8.24 10.01 -15.05
CA GLN A 384 8.16 11.10 -16.03
C GLN A 384 8.53 12.43 -15.37
N LYS A 385 9.42 13.22 -15.96
CA LYS A 385 9.75 14.55 -15.41
C LYS A 385 8.52 15.46 -15.46
N ALA A 386 8.33 16.27 -14.42
CA ALA A 386 7.20 17.18 -14.29
C ALA A 386 7.13 18.22 -15.40
#